data_AF-A0A1L3GQI8-F1
#
_entry.id   AF-A0A1L3GQI8-F1
#
_cell.length_a   1.000
_cell.length_b   1.000
_cell.length_c   1.000
_cell.angle_alpha   90.00
_cell.angle_beta   90.00
_cell.angle_gamma   90.00
#
_symmetry.space_group_name_H-M   'P 1'
#
loop_
_entity.id
_entity.type
_entity.pdbx_description
1 polymer ?
#
loop_
_entity_poly.entity_id
_entity_poly.type
_entity_poly.pdbx_seq_one_letter_code
_entity_poly.pdbx_strand_id
1 'polypeptide(L)' 'MTPVAIYTESFGAYAYSVFKEDEGKYYLVINEEPYCEDGEVFHGSFSEVSAKLEEVKLAQSDNPEE' A
#
# COMPACT_ATOMS: atom_id res chain seq x y z
N MET A 1 18.93 -2.68 1.62
CA MET A 1 18.61 -2.23 2.99
C MET A 1 17.43 -3.05 3.50
N THR A 2 17.16 -3.11 4.80
CA THR A 2 15.90 -3.69 5.29
C THR A 2 14.79 -2.66 5.02
N PRO A 3 13.67 -3.04 4.39
CA PRO A 3 12.59 -2.10 4.13
C PRO A 3 12.03 -1.56 5.45
N VAL A 4 11.77 -0.25 5.50
CA VAL A 4 11.28 0.42 6.71
C VAL A 4 9.89 0.97 6.45
N ALA A 5 8.93 0.61 7.31
CA ALA A 5 7.62 1.25 7.30
C ALA A 5 7.76 2.72 7.67
N ILE A 6 7.38 3.62 6.77
CA ILE A 6 7.42 5.07 6.99
C ILE A 6 6.03 5.65 7.27
N TYR A 7 4.99 4.92 6.92
CA TYR A 7 3.60 5.29 7.16
C TYR A 7 2.78 4.03 7.38
N THR A 8 1.90 4.05 8.37
CA THR A 8 1.01 2.94 8.72
C THR A 8 -0.33 3.51 9.15
N GLU A 9 -1.41 3.02 8.56
CA GLU A 9 -2.77 3.43 8.85
C GLU A 9 -3.71 2.23 8.83
N SER A 10 -4.75 2.25 9.65
CA SER A 10 -5.81 1.25 9.65
C SER A 10 -7.11 1.89 9.20
N PHE A 11 -7.81 1.26 8.26
CA PHE A 11 -9.10 1.72 7.75
C PHE A 11 -10.04 0.53 7.59
N GLY A 12 -11.15 0.54 8.35
CA GLY A 12 -12.07 -0.60 8.42
C GLY A 12 -11.40 -1.86 8.99
N ALA A 13 -11.47 -2.95 8.24
CA ALA A 13 -10.81 -4.22 8.56
C ALA A 13 -9.38 -4.34 7.96
N TYR A 14 -8.90 -3.30 7.28
CA TYR A 14 -7.64 -3.34 6.53
C TYR A 14 -6.55 -2.47 7.17
N ALA A 15 -5.34 -3.00 7.25
CA ALA A 15 -4.15 -2.29 7.70
C ALA A 15 -3.24 -1.97 6.50
N TYR A 16 -3.07 -0.68 6.21
CA TYR A 16 -2.25 -0.19 5.11
C TYR A 16 -0.91 0.32 5.64
N SER A 17 0.18 -0.06 5.01
CA SER A 17 1.53 0.37 5.38
C SER A 17 2.34 0.71 4.13
N VAL A 18 2.99 1.86 4.13
CA VAL A 18 3.94 2.26 3.09
C VAL A 18 5.34 1.98 3.59
N PHE A 19 6.05 1.12 2.86
CA PHE A 19 7.42 0.78 3.14
C PHE A 19 8.35 1.51 2.17
N LYS A 20 9.48 1.96 2.69
CA LYS A 20 10.62 2.43 1.90
C LYS A 20 11.58 1.27 1.71
N GLU A 21 11.72 0.79 0.48
CA GLU A 21 12.66 -0.28 0.12
C GLU A 21 14.08 0.26 -0.04
N ASP A 22 14.21 1.33 -0.82
CA ASP A 22 15.49 1.92 -1.20
C ASP A 22 15.38 3.44 -1.39
N GLU A 23 16.45 4.11 -1.79
CA GLU A 23 16.46 5.57 -1.94
C GLU A 23 15.51 6.04 -3.07
N GLY A 24 14.30 6.43 -2.69
CA GLY A 24 13.25 6.87 -3.62
C GLY A 24 12.26 5.78 -4.05
N LYS A 25 12.43 4.54 -3.59
CA LYS A 25 11.54 3.41 -3.93
C LYS A 25 10.68 3.00 -2.75
N TYR A 26 9.37 3.05 -2.93
CA TYR A 26 8.36 2.74 -1.94
C TYR A 26 7.39 1.69 -2.47
N TYR A 27 6.74 0.96 -1.58
CA TYR A 27 5.69 0.00 -1.91
C TYR A 27 4.61 -0.03 -0.83
N LEU A 28 3.42 -0.48 -1.23
CA LEU A 28 2.26 -0.61 -0.35
C LEU A 28 2.15 -2.04 0.19
N VAL A 29 1.78 -2.17 1.45
CA VAL A 29 1.44 -3.43 2.12
C VAL A 29 0.06 -3.28 2.73
N ILE A 30 -0.79 -4.27 2.53
CA ILE A 30 -2.18 -4.32 3.01
C ILE A 30 -2.34 -5.63 3.79
N ASN A 31 -2.76 -5.55 5.06
CA ASN A 31 -2.91 -6.71 5.95
C ASN A 31 -1.67 -7.62 5.98
N GLU A 32 -0.49 -7.00 6.08
CA GLU A 32 0.81 -7.70 6.09
C GLU A 32 1.23 -8.33 4.75
N GLU A 33 0.42 -8.19 3.69
CA GLU A 33 0.72 -8.66 2.33
C GLU A 33 1.10 -7.49 1.40
N PRO A 34 2.17 -7.60 0.60
CA PRO A 34 2.52 -6.56 -0.36
C PRO A 34 1.44 -6.44 -1.44
N TYR A 35 1.06 -5.21 -1.74
CA TYR A 35 0.12 -4.93 -2.80
C TYR A 35 0.76 -5.21 -4.16
N CYS A 36 0.10 -6.04 -4.97
CA CYS A 36 0.57 -6.44 -6.30
C CYS A 36 -0.38 -5.93 -7.39
N GLU A 37 0.20 -5.37 -8.46
CA GLU A 37 -0.49 -5.08 -9.72
C GLU A 37 0.06 -6.03 -10.79
N ASP A 38 -0.84 -6.64 -11.58
CA ASP A 38 -0.49 -7.58 -12.65
C ASP A 38 0.43 -8.75 -12.22
N GLY A 39 0.38 -9.13 -10.93
CA GLY A 39 1.18 -10.22 -10.36
C GLY A 39 2.57 -9.82 -9.84
N GLU A 40 2.92 -8.54 -9.89
CA GLU A 40 4.17 -8.00 -9.35
C GLU A 40 3.89 -6.98 -8.25
N VAL A 41 4.79 -6.88 -7.26
CA VAL A 41 4.65 -5.88 -6.19
C VAL A 41 4.71 -4.49 -6.81
N PHE A 42 3.70 -3.66 -6.49
CA PHE A 42 3.67 -2.28 -6.95
C PHE A 42 4.73 -1.45 -6.23
N HIS A 43 5.61 -0.82 -7.02
CA HIS A 43 6.62 0.08 -6.50
C HIS A 43 6.52 1.44 -7.18
N GLY A 44 6.77 2.49 -6.42
CA GLY A 44 6.79 3.85 -6.96
C GLY A 44 7.42 4.85 -6.00
N SER A 45 7.29 6.12 -6.35
CA SER A 45 7.63 7.23 -5.46
C SER A 45 6.65 7.31 -4.30
N PHE A 46 7.01 8.01 -3.21
CA PHE A 46 6.11 8.18 -2.06
C PHE A 46 4.74 8.74 -2.45
N SER A 47 4.71 9.73 -3.35
CA SER A 47 3.46 10.31 -3.85
C SER A 47 2.62 9.32 -4.66
N GLU A 48 3.24 8.47 -5.49
CA GLU A 48 2.55 7.47 -6.30
C GLU A 48 1.95 6.38 -5.42
N VAL A 49 2.71 5.89 -4.45
CA VAL A 49 2.24 4.88 -3.49
C VAL A 49 1.16 5.43 -2.57
N SER A 50 1.27 6.70 -2.16
CA SER A 50 0.22 7.35 -1.36
C SER A 50 -1.07 7.54 -2.15
N ALA A 51 -0.99 7.97 -3.41
CA ALA A 51 -2.15 8.08 -4.29
C ALA A 51 -2.80 6.70 -4.51
N LYS A 52 -2.00 5.66 -4.78
CA LYS A 52 -2.48 4.29 -4.93
C LYS A 52 -3.16 3.77 -3.66
N LEU A 53 -2.60 4.07 -2.48
CA LEU A 53 -3.20 3.72 -1.19
C LEU A 53 -4.61 4.33 -1.06
N GLU A 54 -4.81 5.59 -1.44
CA GLU A 54 -6.13 6.21 -1.42
C GLU A 54 -7.10 5.55 -2.41
N GLU A 55 -6.64 5.24 -3.63
CA GLU A 55 -7.44 4.52 -4.62
C GLU A 55 -7.87 3.12 -4.13
N VAL A 56 -6.94 2.35 -3.53
CA VAL A 56 -7.25 1.01 -3.01
C VAL A 56 -8.21 1.09 -1.82
N LYS A 57 -8.05 2.09 -0.94
CA LYS A 57 -8.99 2.33 0.16
C LYS A 57 -10.39 2.63 -0.35
N LEU A 58 -10.51 3.47 -1.37
CA LEU A 58 -11.79 3.78 -2.01
C LEU A 58 -12.41 2.54 -2.65
N ALA A 59 -11.63 1.77 -3.41
CA ALA A 59 -12.11 0.54 -4.06
C ALA A 59 -12.59 -0.51 -3.04
N GLN A 60 -11.91 -0.66 -1.90
CA GLN A 60 -12.34 -1.58 -0.84
C GLN A 60 -13.53 -1.05 -0.02
N SER A 61 -13.71 0.27 0.06
CA SER A 61 -14.88 0.87 0.70
C SER A 61 -16.14 0.73 -0.16
N ASP A 62 -15.98 0.80 -1.49
CA ASP A 62 -17.08 0.71 -2.46
C ASP A 62 -17.50 -0.74 -2.74
N ASN A 63 -16.66 -1.70 -2.39
CA ASN A 63 -16.93 -3.13 -2.52
C ASN A 63 -17.07 -3.76 -1.13
N PRO A 64 -18.13 -3.45 -0.34
CA PRO A 64 -18.49 -4.28 0.79
C PRO A 64 -18.81 -5.66 0.20
N GLU A 65 -18.07 -6.70 0.57
CA GLU A 65 -18.50 -8.07 0.29
C GLU A 65 -19.96 -8.23 0.76
N GLU A 66 -20.91 -8.29 -0.18
CA GLU A 66 -22.30 -8.75 0.02
C GLU A 66 -22.38 -10.27 -0.10
#